data_AF-A0A1I7YU82-F1
#
_entry.id   AF-A0A1I7YU82-F1
#
_cell.length_a   1.000
_cell.length_b   1.000
_cell.length_c   1.000
_cell.angle_alpha   90.00
_cell.angle_beta   90.00
_cell.angle_gamma   90.00
#
_symmetry.space_group_name_H-M   'P 1'
#
loop_
_entity.id
_entity.type
_entity.pdbx_description
1 polymer ?
#
loop_
_entity_poly.entity_id
_entity_poly.type
_entity_poly.pdbx_seq_one_letter_code
_entity_poly.pdbx_strand_id
1 'polypeptide(L)'
;MDSVPLLFVESVSASLSKDSTYRLKDCRSAVWKVGAEHIWTVMKDIDIQVLVPRMDPLYGCLISERIPSTMIAKQRSIDDLRRIRFAWVYVNILPRLGGPEASIKSLNALFSHVSSIHVERLRMQCVRRIDSRFQNFFPNSVNRISTTCCTFGADSVFPEWLRRILRSNSLHELSITSTNVEGRIEDVEEDLIHQSFMHGKPLEIYMTGNQNFTNLNAKFFRKVLDLWINSETPFPREISYLSNIRNEEMRTLRRECFNGKESLLHKSRNGKVIWEIGSTAIKFTRNVSKKKDKKSKKVNH
;
A
#
# COMPACT_ATOMS: atom_id res chain seq x y z
N MET A 1 -9.10 9.75 -30.69
CA MET A 1 -7.89 9.53 -29.85
C MET A 1 -7.53 8.05 -30.05
N ASP A 2 -7.36 7.64 -31.32
CA ASP A 2 -7.70 6.29 -31.78
C ASP A 2 -6.47 5.47 -32.17
N SER A 3 -5.29 5.85 -31.67
CA SER A 3 -4.00 5.29 -32.09
C SER A 3 -3.20 4.65 -30.95
N VAL A 4 -3.83 4.33 -29.82
CA VAL A 4 -3.14 3.60 -28.74
C VAL A 4 -3.20 2.09 -29.03
N PRO A 5 -2.06 1.40 -29.23
CA PRO A 5 -2.06 -0.04 -29.48
C PRO A 5 -2.72 -0.81 -28.34
N LEU A 6 -3.54 -1.81 -28.67
CA LEU A 6 -4.28 -2.59 -27.67
C LEU A 6 -3.35 -3.23 -26.61
N LEU A 7 -2.17 -3.71 -27.03
CA LEU A 7 -1.16 -4.27 -26.13
C LEU A 7 -0.69 -3.26 -25.06
N PHE A 8 -0.60 -1.97 -25.42
CA PHE A 8 -0.26 -0.93 -24.45
C PHE A 8 -1.40 -0.74 -23.45
N VAL A 9 -2.64 -0.70 -23.93
CA VAL A 9 -3.84 -0.56 -23.08
C VAL A 9 -3.95 -1.75 -22.11
N GLU A 10 -3.73 -2.97 -22.60
CA GLU A 10 -3.66 -4.19 -21.79
C GLU A 10 -2.57 -4.09 -20.74
N SER A 11 -1.34 -3.73 -21.13
CA SER A 11 -0.20 -3.63 -20.22
C SER A 11 -0.44 -2.61 -19.12
N VAL A 12 -0.97 -1.43 -19.45
CA VAL A 12 -1.31 -0.41 -18.46
C VAL A 12 -2.44 -0.93 -17.56
N SER A 13 -3.50 -1.48 -18.13
CA SER A 13 -4.65 -1.98 -17.35
C SER A 13 -4.28 -3.14 -16.42
N ALA A 14 -3.31 -3.98 -16.80
CA ALA A 14 -2.77 -5.06 -15.98
C ALA A 14 -1.84 -4.58 -14.86
N SER A 15 -1.25 -3.39 -14.98
CA SER A 15 -0.46 -2.76 -13.91
C SER A 15 -1.31 -2.03 -12.87
N LEU A 16 -2.61 -1.88 -13.13
CA LEU A 16 -3.53 -1.22 -12.21
C LEU A 16 -3.96 -2.17 -11.09
N SER A 17 -4.22 -1.58 -9.92
CA SER A 17 -4.88 -2.30 -8.84
C SER A 17 -6.24 -2.80 -9.28
N LYS A 18 -6.71 -3.90 -8.69
CA LYS A 18 -8.02 -4.49 -8.99
C LYS A 18 -9.13 -3.44 -8.99
N ASP A 19 -9.23 -2.63 -7.94
CA ASP A 19 -10.23 -1.56 -7.84
C ASP A 19 -10.10 -0.51 -8.96
N SER A 20 -8.88 -0.20 -9.38
CA SER A 20 -8.63 0.78 -10.45
C SER A 20 -9.03 0.21 -11.81
N THR A 21 -8.71 -1.06 -12.09
CA THR A 21 -9.15 -1.76 -13.31
C THR A 21 -10.66 -1.86 -13.37
N TYR A 22 -11.32 -2.14 -12.24
CA TYR A 22 -12.79 -2.15 -12.16
C TYR A 22 -13.38 -0.80 -12.55
N ARG A 23 -12.91 0.30 -11.94
CA ARG A 23 -13.41 1.65 -12.23
C ARG A 23 -13.14 2.09 -13.67
N LEU A 24 -12.07 1.58 -14.29
CA LEU A 24 -11.72 1.93 -15.67
C LEU A 24 -12.73 1.40 -16.69
N LYS A 25 -13.55 0.39 -16.33
CA LYS A 25 -14.67 -0.09 -17.15
C LYS A 25 -15.76 0.97 -17.36
N ASP A 26 -15.87 1.93 -16.43
CA ASP A 26 -16.82 3.04 -16.51
C ASP A 26 -16.20 4.29 -17.14
N CYS A 27 -15.00 4.18 -17.72
CA CYS A 27 -14.35 5.29 -18.40
C CYS A 27 -15.07 5.65 -19.71
N ARG A 28 -15.08 6.95 -20.05
CA ARG A 28 -15.66 7.46 -21.30
C ARG A 28 -14.94 6.99 -22.55
N SER A 29 -13.66 6.61 -22.44
CA SER A 29 -12.89 6.13 -23.58
C SER A 29 -13.18 4.65 -23.84
N ALA A 30 -13.75 4.36 -25.02
CA ALA A 30 -14.07 3.00 -25.44
C ALA A 30 -12.84 2.08 -25.43
N VAL A 31 -11.68 2.58 -25.87
CA VAL A 31 -10.42 1.82 -25.92
C VAL A 31 -10.00 1.37 -24.52
N TRP A 32 -10.00 2.28 -23.54
CA TRP A 32 -9.64 1.97 -22.16
C TRP A 32 -10.67 1.07 -21.48
N LYS A 33 -11.96 1.27 -21.77
CA LYS A 33 -13.03 0.42 -21.27
C LYS A 33 -12.88 -1.02 -21.75
N VAL A 34 -12.71 -1.23 -23.06
CA VAL A 34 -12.53 -2.57 -23.65
C VAL A 34 -11.28 -3.25 -23.09
N GLY A 35 -10.16 -2.53 -22.98
CA GLY A 35 -8.94 -3.07 -22.38
C GLY A 35 -9.10 -3.45 -20.91
N ALA A 36 -9.77 -2.61 -20.11
CA ALA A 36 -10.04 -2.89 -18.70
C ALA A 36 -10.99 -4.08 -18.51
N GLU A 37 -12.04 -4.19 -19.34
CA GLU A 37 -12.96 -5.33 -19.35
C GLU A 37 -12.26 -6.63 -19.72
N HIS A 38 -11.39 -6.59 -20.74
CA HIS A 38 -10.59 -7.75 -21.13
C HIS A 38 -9.67 -8.19 -19.99
N ILE A 39 -8.82 -7.29 -19.48
CA ILE A 39 -7.89 -7.59 -18.38
C ILE A 39 -8.65 -8.10 -17.16
N TRP A 40 -9.75 -7.47 -16.78
CA TRP A 40 -10.56 -7.94 -15.66
C TRP A 40 -11.02 -9.39 -15.81
N THR A 41 -11.34 -9.81 -17.02
CA THR A 41 -11.86 -11.15 -17.31
C THR A 41 -10.76 -12.20 -17.33
N VAL A 42 -9.57 -11.85 -17.82
CA VAL A 42 -8.44 -12.80 -17.99
C VAL A 42 -7.45 -12.81 -16.83
N MET A 43 -7.47 -11.77 -15.98
CA MET A 43 -6.52 -11.62 -14.88
C MET A 43 -6.86 -12.54 -13.72
N LYS A 44 -5.85 -13.23 -13.21
CA LYS A 44 -6.01 -14.24 -12.16
C LYS A 44 -5.73 -13.67 -10.78
N ASP A 45 -6.52 -14.04 -9.79
CA ASP A 45 -6.22 -13.75 -8.39
C ASP A 45 -5.30 -14.84 -7.83
N ILE A 46 -4.03 -14.52 -7.61
CA ILE A 46 -3.02 -15.46 -7.10
C ILE A 46 -2.68 -15.15 -5.65
N ASP A 47 -2.89 -16.12 -4.78
CA ASP A 47 -2.52 -16.09 -3.37
C ASP A 47 -1.26 -16.93 -3.15
N ILE A 48 -0.20 -16.30 -2.68
CA ILE A 48 1.08 -16.91 -2.31
C ILE A 48 1.20 -16.85 -0.80
N GLN A 49 1.28 -18.00 -0.15
CA GLN A 49 1.49 -18.10 1.30
C GLN A 49 2.87 -18.67 1.57
N VAL A 50 3.68 -17.90 2.28
CA VAL A 50 4.98 -18.31 2.80
C VAL A 50 4.83 -18.59 4.28
N LEU A 51 5.01 -19.84 4.68
CA LEU A 51 4.83 -20.31 6.04
C LEU A 51 6.18 -20.36 6.74
N VAL A 52 6.35 -19.51 7.76
CA VAL A 52 7.61 -19.35 8.50
C VAL A 52 7.56 -20.20 9.77
N PRO A 53 8.48 -21.16 9.92
CA PRO A 53 8.50 -22.03 11.10
C PRO A 53 8.87 -21.24 12.37
N ARG A 54 8.39 -21.72 13.52
CA ARG A 54 8.70 -21.09 14.81
C ARG A 54 10.04 -21.52 15.41
N MET A 55 10.46 -22.75 15.14
CA MET A 55 11.65 -23.39 15.74
C MET A 55 12.42 -24.23 14.72
N ASP A 56 11.71 -24.90 13.80
CA ASP A 56 12.33 -25.75 12.76
C ASP A 56 12.85 -24.93 11.57
N PRO A 57 13.80 -25.45 10.76
CA PRO A 57 14.28 -24.76 9.57
C PRO A 57 13.36 -24.91 8.35
N LEU A 58 12.23 -25.61 8.49
CA LEU A 58 11.41 -26.04 7.37
C LEU A 58 10.30 -25.01 7.07
N TYR A 59 10.49 -24.28 5.99
CA TYR A 59 9.50 -23.33 5.47
C TYR A 59 8.46 -24.07 4.63
N GLY A 60 7.23 -23.55 4.62
CA GLY A 60 6.17 -23.99 3.72
C GLY A 60 5.88 -22.95 2.66
N CYS A 61 5.40 -23.40 1.50
CA CYS A 61 4.91 -22.53 0.45
C CYS A 61 3.65 -23.11 -0.17
N LEU A 62 2.62 -22.26 -0.29
CA LEU A 62 1.38 -22.59 -0.99
C LEU A 62 1.12 -21.50 -2.03
N ILE A 63 0.92 -21.89 -3.27
CA ILE A 63 0.50 -21.00 -4.35
C ILE A 63 -0.87 -21.48 -4.78
N SER A 64 -1.83 -20.59 -4.80
CA SER A 64 -3.19 -20.93 -5.19
C SER A 64 -3.81 -19.83 -6.04
N GLU A 65 -4.66 -20.23 -6.96
CA GLU A 65 -5.51 -19.34 -7.72
C GLU A 65 -6.91 -19.34 -7.10
N ARG A 66 -7.40 -18.15 -6.73
CA ARG A 66 -8.79 -17.98 -6.30
C ARG A 66 -9.65 -17.88 -7.53
N ILE A 67 -10.58 -18.83 -7.68
CA ILE A 67 -11.53 -18.85 -8.79
C ILE A 67 -12.81 -18.14 -8.29
N PRO A 68 -13.18 -16.96 -8.82
CA PRO A 68 -14.28 -16.17 -8.26
C PRO A 68 -15.63 -16.89 -8.17
N SER A 69 -15.87 -17.85 -9.06
CA SER A 69 -17.12 -18.63 -9.13
C SER A 69 -17.14 -19.85 -8.20
N THR A 70 -16.04 -20.20 -7.52
CA THR A 70 -15.97 -21.37 -6.65
C THR A 70 -15.30 -21.05 -5.32
N MET A 71 -15.80 -21.62 -4.22
CA MET A 71 -15.12 -21.57 -2.92
C MET A 71 -13.78 -22.36 -2.91
N ILE A 72 -13.46 -23.07 -3.99
CA ILE A 72 -12.28 -23.92 -4.09
C ILE A 72 -11.11 -23.11 -4.66
N ALA A 73 -9.99 -23.11 -3.93
CA ALA A 73 -8.73 -22.59 -4.43
C ALA A 73 -8.01 -23.67 -5.25
N LYS A 74 -7.59 -23.35 -6.48
CA LYS A 74 -6.81 -24.26 -7.31
C LYS A 74 -5.34 -24.11 -6.96
N GLN A 75 -4.71 -25.19 -6.47
CA GLN A 75 -3.27 -25.17 -6.20
C GLN A 75 -2.47 -25.02 -7.50
N ARG A 76 -1.40 -24.22 -7.44
CA ARG A 76 -0.52 -23.91 -8.55
C ARG A 76 0.93 -24.23 -8.19
N SER A 77 1.72 -24.55 -9.20
CA SER A 77 3.17 -24.62 -9.08
C SER A 77 3.81 -23.25 -9.36
N ILE A 78 5.11 -23.12 -9.08
CA ILE A 78 5.89 -21.93 -9.49
C ILE A 78 5.95 -21.81 -11.01
N ASP A 79 6.00 -22.93 -11.73
CA ASP A 79 6.04 -22.91 -13.20
C ASP A 79 4.68 -22.51 -13.80
N ASP A 80 3.57 -22.88 -13.15
CA ASP A 80 2.26 -22.31 -13.50
C ASP A 80 2.25 -20.80 -13.31
N LEU A 81 2.77 -20.31 -12.17
CA LEU A 81 2.82 -18.89 -11.87
C LEU A 81 3.60 -18.11 -12.94
N ARG A 82 4.76 -18.62 -13.37
CA ARG A 82 5.59 -18.02 -14.43
C ARG A 82 4.89 -17.95 -15.78
N ARG A 83 3.92 -18.84 -16.05
CA ARG A 83 3.16 -18.88 -17.30
C ARG A 83 1.94 -17.95 -17.29
N ILE A 84 1.58 -17.41 -16.12
CA ILE A 84 0.44 -16.49 -16.01
C ILE A 84 0.86 -15.11 -16.51
N ARG A 85 0.25 -14.66 -17.61
CA ARG A 85 0.53 -13.35 -18.21
C ARG A 85 0.02 -12.18 -17.37
N PHE A 86 -1.16 -12.33 -16.76
CA PHE A 86 -1.82 -11.28 -15.98
C PHE A 86 -2.32 -11.85 -14.65
N ALA A 87 -1.83 -11.31 -13.54
CA ALA A 87 -2.23 -11.73 -12.19
C ALA A 87 -2.27 -10.58 -11.19
N TRP A 88 -3.29 -10.56 -10.35
CA TRP A 88 -3.24 -9.83 -9.08
C TRP A 88 -2.62 -10.76 -8.04
N VAL A 89 -1.42 -10.40 -7.61
CA VAL A 89 -0.64 -11.23 -6.69
C VAL A 89 -0.80 -10.72 -5.27
N TYR A 90 -1.26 -11.60 -4.39
CA TYR A 90 -1.37 -11.40 -2.96
C TYR A 90 -0.35 -12.29 -2.27
N VAL A 91 0.52 -11.70 -1.47
CA VAL A 91 1.60 -12.39 -0.78
C VAL A 91 1.35 -12.32 0.71
N ASN A 92 1.29 -13.48 1.37
CA ASN A 92 1.07 -13.60 2.81
C ASN A 92 2.26 -14.34 3.44
N ILE A 93 2.94 -13.73 4.40
CA ILE A 93 3.93 -14.38 5.27
C ILE A 93 3.27 -14.64 6.62
N LEU A 94 3.15 -15.91 7.01
CA LEU A 94 2.40 -16.35 8.18
C LEU A 94 3.23 -17.33 9.01
N PRO A 95 2.98 -17.47 10.32
CA PRO A 95 3.57 -18.57 11.08
C PRO A 95 3.09 -19.90 10.54
N ARG A 96 4.00 -20.87 10.46
CA ARG A 96 3.66 -22.25 10.12
C ARG A 96 2.88 -22.88 11.29
N LEU A 97 1.63 -23.23 11.05
CA LEU A 97 0.79 -24.05 11.95
C LEU A 97 0.71 -25.52 11.49
N GLY A 98 1.32 -25.82 10.34
CA GLY A 98 1.24 -27.10 9.62
C GLY A 98 1.47 -26.86 8.12
N GLY A 99 1.33 -27.90 7.29
CA GLY A 99 1.36 -27.79 5.83
C GLY A 99 2.62 -28.33 5.15
N PRO A 100 2.61 -28.39 3.80
CA PRO A 100 3.64 -29.03 3.02
C PRO A 100 4.96 -28.26 3.11
N GLU A 101 6.04 -29.02 3.11
CA GLU A 101 7.40 -28.50 3.16
C GLU A 101 7.83 -28.01 1.79
N ALA A 102 8.47 -26.85 1.76
CA ALA A 102 9.09 -26.31 0.57
C ALA A 102 10.61 -26.47 0.69
N SER A 103 11.24 -26.94 -0.39
CA SER A 103 12.70 -26.91 -0.47
C SER A 103 13.20 -25.46 -0.51
N ILE A 104 14.40 -25.21 0.03
CA ILE A 104 15.05 -23.89 -0.03
C ILE A 104 15.18 -23.40 -1.47
N LYS A 105 15.49 -24.31 -2.41
CA LYS A 105 15.58 -24.00 -3.85
C LYS A 105 14.26 -23.51 -4.40
N SER A 106 13.15 -24.13 -4.02
CA SER A 106 11.80 -23.71 -4.42
C SER A 106 11.45 -22.33 -3.87
N LEU A 107 11.81 -22.03 -2.62
CA LEU A 107 11.57 -20.72 -2.02
C LEU A 107 12.39 -19.63 -2.71
N ASN A 108 13.67 -19.87 -2.96
CA ASN A 108 14.51 -18.91 -3.68
C ASN A 108 13.95 -18.63 -5.09
N ALA A 109 13.51 -19.66 -5.81
CA ALA A 109 12.90 -19.50 -7.12
C ALA A 109 11.59 -18.69 -7.07
N LEU A 110 10.78 -18.89 -6.04
CA LEU A 110 9.57 -18.10 -5.79
C LEU A 110 9.93 -16.65 -5.47
N PHE A 111 10.89 -16.41 -4.59
CA PHE A 111 11.29 -15.09 -4.11
C PHE A 111 11.83 -14.25 -5.27
N SER A 112 12.73 -14.82 -6.09
CA SER A 112 13.18 -14.19 -7.32
C SER A 112 12.03 -13.83 -8.25
N HIS A 113 11.04 -14.72 -8.43
CA HIS A 113 9.89 -14.43 -9.28
C HIS A 113 9.00 -13.32 -8.70
N VAL A 114 8.65 -13.39 -7.42
CA VAL A 114 7.85 -12.37 -6.72
C VAL A 114 8.54 -10.99 -6.76
N SER A 115 9.87 -10.95 -6.66
CA SER A 115 10.63 -9.71 -6.76
C SER A 115 10.55 -9.02 -8.12
N SER A 116 10.25 -9.78 -9.18
CA SER A 116 10.21 -9.32 -10.58
C SER A 116 8.82 -8.91 -11.07
N ILE A 117 7.78 -9.17 -10.28
CA ILE A 117 6.38 -8.91 -10.66
C ILE A 117 5.76 -7.83 -9.77
N HIS A 118 4.65 -7.27 -10.22
CA HIS A 118 3.86 -6.34 -9.41
C HIS A 118 3.05 -7.11 -8.36
N VAL A 119 3.17 -6.70 -7.09
CA VAL A 119 2.42 -7.30 -5.97
C VAL A 119 1.32 -6.34 -5.51
N GLU A 120 0.06 -6.78 -5.57
CA GLU A 120 -1.06 -5.92 -5.13
C GLU A 120 -1.03 -5.74 -3.61
N ARG A 121 -0.73 -6.82 -2.87
CA ARG A 121 -0.71 -6.79 -1.41
C ARG A 121 0.36 -7.72 -0.85
N LEU A 122 1.16 -7.20 0.07
CA LEU A 122 2.03 -7.96 0.96
C LEU A 122 1.48 -7.89 2.39
N ARG A 123 1.17 -9.04 2.98
CA ARG A 123 0.75 -9.18 4.37
C ARG A 123 1.76 -10.03 5.13
N MET A 124 2.21 -9.57 6.28
CA MET A 124 3.09 -10.28 7.21
C MET A 124 2.45 -10.27 8.58
N GLN A 125 2.22 -11.44 9.17
CA GLN A 125 1.47 -11.51 10.42
C GLN A 125 2.06 -12.55 11.37
N CYS A 126 2.30 -12.17 12.63
CA CYS A 126 2.67 -13.05 13.73
C CYS A 126 3.93 -13.90 13.45
N VAL A 127 4.86 -13.38 12.64
CA VAL A 127 6.12 -14.06 12.33
C VAL A 127 7.14 -13.73 13.40
N ARG A 128 7.61 -14.76 14.12
CA ARG A 128 8.52 -14.58 15.27
C ARG A 128 9.84 -13.92 14.91
N ARG A 129 10.41 -14.25 13.75
CA ARG A 129 11.67 -13.68 13.27
C ARG A 129 11.76 -13.78 11.74
N ILE A 130 12.03 -12.66 11.08
CA ILE A 130 12.34 -12.57 9.64
C ILE A 130 13.78 -12.07 9.53
N ASP A 131 14.66 -12.88 8.96
CA ASP A 131 16.11 -12.64 8.86
C ASP A 131 16.56 -12.41 7.41
N SER A 132 17.86 -12.38 7.18
CA SER A 132 18.48 -12.21 5.86
C SER A 132 18.04 -13.23 4.80
N ARG A 133 17.43 -14.37 5.17
CA ARG A 133 16.92 -15.35 4.19
C ARG A 133 15.79 -14.78 3.33
N PHE A 134 15.10 -13.77 3.83
CA PHE A 134 14.02 -13.08 3.11
C PHE A 134 14.53 -11.92 2.25
N GLN A 135 15.85 -11.73 2.12
CA GLN A 135 16.40 -10.58 1.39
C GLN A 135 15.88 -10.44 -0.05
N ASN A 136 15.69 -11.56 -0.73
CA ASN A 136 15.22 -11.61 -2.12
C ASN A 136 13.69 -11.69 -2.23
N PHE A 137 12.99 -11.78 -1.10
CA PHE A 137 11.54 -11.96 -1.12
C PHE A 137 10.79 -10.66 -1.37
N PHE A 138 11.33 -9.56 -0.86
CA PHE A 138 10.59 -8.33 -0.81
C PHE A 138 10.37 -7.75 -2.23
N PRO A 139 9.11 -7.57 -2.65
CA PRO A 139 8.81 -7.16 -4.02
C PRO A 139 9.33 -5.75 -4.30
N ASN A 140 9.75 -5.50 -5.53
CA ASN A 140 10.20 -4.16 -5.94
C ASN A 140 9.04 -3.18 -6.12
N SER A 141 7.82 -3.68 -6.34
CA SER A 141 6.61 -2.87 -6.48
C SER A 141 5.47 -3.50 -5.70
N VAL A 142 4.90 -2.73 -4.77
CA VAL A 142 3.74 -3.14 -3.98
C VAL A 142 2.77 -1.99 -3.75
N ASN A 143 1.46 -2.28 -3.80
CA ASN A 143 0.41 -1.29 -3.56
C ASN A 143 -0.02 -1.24 -2.10
N ARG A 144 -0.10 -2.38 -1.41
CA ARG A 144 -0.57 -2.46 -0.02
C ARG A 144 0.36 -3.29 0.83
N ILE A 145 0.83 -2.74 1.94
CA ILE A 145 1.67 -3.44 2.92
C ILE A 145 0.91 -3.51 4.24
N SER A 146 0.83 -4.70 4.84
CA SER A 146 0.33 -4.91 6.19
C SER A 146 1.30 -5.79 6.96
N THR A 147 1.84 -5.28 8.07
CA THR A 147 2.75 -5.98 8.97
C THR A 147 2.20 -5.91 10.38
N THR A 148 2.02 -7.07 11.02
CA THR A 148 1.43 -7.16 12.35
C THR A 148 2.18 -8.17 13.20
N CYS A 149 2.60 -7.77 14.40
CA CYS A 149 3.22 -8.67 15.39
C CYS A 149 4.42 -9.45 14.82
N CYS A 150 5.30 -8.77 14.07
CA CYS A 150 6.48 -9.38 13.45
C CYS A 150 7.77 -8.84 14.08
N THR A 151 8.80 -9.69 14.17
CA THR A 151 10.16 -9.25 14.52
C THR A 151 11.07 -9.47 13.33
N PHE A 152 11.83 -8.43 12.96
CA PHE A 152 12.86 -8.50 11.94
C PHE A 152 14.22 -8.58 12.63
N GLY A 153 15.04 -9.56 12.22
CA GLY A 153 16.42 -9.69 12.69
C GLY A 153 17.26 -8.46 12.32
N ALA A 154 18.35 -8.24 13.04
CA ALA A 154 19.26 -7.12 12.77
C ALA A 154 19.87 -7.19 11.36
N ASP A 155 20.00 -8.39 10.79
CA ASP A 155 20.47 -8.69 9.44
C ASP A 155 19.38 -8.64 8.37
N SER A 156 18.14 -8.31 8.74
CA SER A 156 17.03 -8.18 7.80
C SER A 156 17.16 -6.91 6.97
N VAL A 157 16.90 -7.05 5.67
CA VAL A 157 16.83 -5.94 4.70
C VAL A 157 15.48 -5.19 4.73
N PHE A 158 14.57 -5.57 5.63
CA PHE A 158 13.22 -5.00 5.69
C PHE A 158 13.22 -3.48 5.82
N PRO A 159 14.01 -2.83 6.70
CA PRO A 159 14.02 -1.38 6.82
C PRO A 159 14.48 -0.68 5.53
N GLU A 160 15.56 -1.15 4.91
CA GLU A 160 16.07 -0.62 3.64
C GLU A 160 15.05 -0.79 2.51
N TRP A 161 14.42 -1.96 2.45
CA TRP A 161 13.35 -2.23 1.50
C TRP A 161 12.15 -1.30 1.72
N LEU A 162 11.72 -1.12 2.97
CA LEU A 162 10.58 -0.30 3.31
C LEU A 162 10.83 1.17 2.96
N ARG A 163 12.02 1.72 3.26
CA ARG A 163 12.42 3.07 2.80
C ARG A 163 12.33 3.20 1.29
N ARG A 164 12.81 2.18 0.54
CA ARG A 164 12.73 2.17 -0.92
C ARG A 164 11.28 2.17 -1.42
N ILE A 165 10.39 1.40 -0.81
CA ILE A 165 8.96 1.41 -1.15
C ILE A 165 8.29 2.74 -0.75
N LEU A 166 8.65 3.31 0.40
CA LEU A 166 8.23 4.64 0.82
C LEU A 166 8.80 5.78 -0.06
N ARG A 167 9.69 5.49 -1.00
CA ARG A 167 10.13 6.45 -2.03
C ARG A 167 9.50 6.15 -3.40
N SER A 168 8.66 5.12 -3.47
CA SER A 168 7.92 4.74 -4.67
C SER A 168 6.53 5.38 -4.70
N ASN A 169 6.01 5.62 -5.90
CA ASN A 169 4.68 6.20 -6.11
C ASN A 169 3.53 5.18 -6.11
N SER A 170 3.81 3.88 -5.99
CA SER A 170 2.79 2.83 -6.12
C SER A 170 2.01 2.55 -4.85
N LEU A 171 2.52 2.96 -3.68
CA LEU A 171 1.92 2.63 -2.40
C LEU A 171 0.56 3.33 -2.20
N HIS A 172 -0.42 2.58 -1.73
CA HIS A 172 -1.80 3.00 -1.44
C HIS A 172 -2.21 2.71 -0.01
N GLU A 173 -1.57 1.73 0.63
CA GLU A 173 -1.84 1.35 2.02
C GLU A 173 -0.55 0.89 2.69
N LEU A 174 -0.24 1.44 3.85
CA LEU A 174 0.84 0.99 4.73
C LEU A 174 0.31 0.81 6.14
N SER A 175 0.35 -0.41 6.65
CA SER A 175 -0.05 -0.75 8.01
C SER A 175 1.08 -1.49 8.71
N ILE A 176 1.68 -0.92 9.76
CA ILE A 176 2.75 -1.53 10.55
C ILE A 176 2.41 -1.47 12.04
N THR A 177 2.15 -2.62 12.62
CA THR A 177 1.59 -2.74 13.96
C THR A 177 2.38 -3.72 14.82
N SER A 178 2.70 -3.34 16.05
CA SER A 178 3.37 -4.23 17.02
C SER A 178 4.61 -4.91 16.43
N THR A 179 5.38 -4.16 15.64
CA THR A 179 6.52 -4.67 14.88
C THR A 179 7.83 -4.22 15.51
N ASN A 180 8.82 -5.10 15.49
CA ASN A 180 10.14 -4.83 16.05
C ASN A 180 11.26 -5.09 15.01
N VAL A 181 12.33 -4.31 15.09
CA VAL A 181 13.59 -4.54 14.38
C VAL A 181 14.68 -4.68 15.43
N GLU A 182 15.40 -5.80 15.41
CA GLU A 182 16.42 -6.09 16.41
C GLU A 182 17.66 -5.20 16.23
N GLY A 183 18.23 -4.73 17.34
CA GLY A 183 19.56 -4.11 17.37
C GLY A 183 19.65 -2.68 16.81
N ARG A 184 18.56 -2.09 16.30
CA ARG A 184 18.57 -0.74 15.73
C ARG A 184 17.24 -0.02 15.90
N ILE A 185 17.29 1.28 16.16
CA ILE A 185 16.14 2.19 16.07
C ILE A 185 16.01 2.60 14.61
N GLU A 186 14.89 2.25 14.00
CA GLU A 186 14.58 2.59 12.62
C GLU A 186 13.69 3.82 12.55
N ASP A 187 14.28 4.92 12.08
CA ASP A 187 13.53 6.12 11.74
C ASP A 187 13.18 6.16 10.25
N VAL A 188 11.89 6.23 9.94
CA VAL A 188 11.33 6.42 8.59
C VAL A 188 10.47 7.68 8.49
N GLU A 189 10.53 8.58 9.48
CA GLU A 189 9.75 9.82 9.51
C GLU A 189 9.91 10.64 8.23
N GLU A 190 11.14 10.85 7.76
CA GLU A 190 11.41 11.63 6.55
C GLU A 190 10.80 10.99 5.29
N ASP A 191 10.87 9.66 5.18
CA ASP A 191 10.29 8.92 4.05
C ASP A 191 8.75 8.98 4.09
N LEU A 192 8.14 8.96 5.29
CA LEU A 192 6.69 9.14 5.48
C LEU A 192 6.22 10.56 5.15
N ILE A 193 7.05 11.56 5.41
CA ILE A 193 6.80 12.96 5.05
C ILE A 193 6.99 13.14 3.54
N HIS A 194 8.02 12.54 2.95
CA HIS A 194 8.26 12.57 1.51
C HIS A 194 7.03 12.09 0.74
N GLN A 195 6.40 11.02 1.20
CA GLN A 195 5.15 10.49 0.68
C GLN A 195 4.01 11.53 0.62
N SER A 196 3.94 12.51 1.54
CA SER A 196 2.94 13.59 1.47
C SER A 196 3.11 14.49 0.25
N PHE A 197 4.35 14.65 -0.24
CA PHE A 197 4.70 15.52 -1.36
C PHE A 197 4.68 14.81 -2.71
N MET A 198 4.47 13.50 -2.74
CA MET A 198 4.42 12.73 -3.98
C MET A 198 3.05 12.86 -4.67
N HIS A 199 3.03 12.85 -6.00
CA HIS A 199 1.80 12.69 -6.76
C HIS A 199 1.41 11.21 -6.80
N GLY A 200 0.14 10.91 -6.60
CA GLY A 200 -0.32 9.52 -6.65
C GLY A 200 -1.77 9.35 -6.25
N LYS A 201 -2.17 8.09 -6.13
CA LYS A 201 -3.47 7.74 -5.55
C LYS A 201 -3.48 8.08 -4.05
N PRO A 202 -4.66 8.07 -3.41
CA PRO A 202 -4.75 8.20 -1.96
C PRO A 202 -3.86 7.18 -1.26
N LEU A 203 -3.07 7.62 -0.28
CA LEU A 203 -2.30 6.75 0.60
C LEU A 203 -2.89 6.76 2.00
N GLU A 204 -3.14 5.57 2.53
CA GLU A 204 -3.44 5.36 3.94
C GLU A 204 -2.20 4.82 4.67
N ILE A 205 -1.81 5.46 5.78
CA ILE A 205 -0.69 5.06 6.62
C ILE A 205 -1.21 4.84 8.04
N TYR A 206 -0.97 3.65 8.58
CA TYR A 206 -1.28 3.28 9.95
C TYR A 206 -0.05 2.66 10.61
N MET A 207 0.45 3.27 11.69
CA MET A 207 1.57 2.69 12.43
C MET A 207 1.42 2.87 13.93
N THR A 208 1.51 1.78 14.69
CA THR A 208 1.33 1.81 16.15
C THR A 208 1.98 0.63 16.87
N GLY A 209 2.36 0.86 18.13
CA GLY A 209 2.85 -0.17 19.04
C GLY A 209 4.21 -0.76 18.64
N ASN A 210 5.00 -0.06 17.82
CA ASN A 210 6.30 -0.55 17.39
C ASN A 210 7.38 -0.19 18.42
N GLN A 211 8.26 -1.13 18.76
CA GLN A 211 9.26 -0.93 19.84
C GLN A 211 10.45 -0.10 19.36
N ASN A 212 11.06 -0.49 18.24
CA ASN A 212 12.28 0.13 17.70
C ASN A 212 12.06 0.72 16.28
N PHE A 213 10.82 1.04 15.93
CA PHE A 213 10.44 1.60 14.63
C PHE A 213 9.64 2.89 14.86
N THR A 214 9.74 3.89 13.97
CA THR A 214 8.96 5.14 14.09
C THR A 214 7.48 4.83 14.36
N ASN A 215 6.88 5.56 15.30
CA ASN A 215 5.45 5.54 15.53
C ASN A 215 4.85 6.90 15.13
N LEU A 216 3.59 6.89 14.70
CA LEU A 216 2.84 8.11 14.43
C LEU A 216 2.39 8.74 15.77
N ASN A 217 3.24 9.60 16.32
CA ASN A 217 3.04 10.31 17.58
C ASN A 217 2.76 11.81 17.38
N ALA A 218 2.47 12.54 18.46
CA ALA A 218 2.11 13.96 18.39
C ALA A 218 3.19 14.83 17.73
N LYS A 219 4.48 14.55 17.97
CA LYS A 219 5.59 15.28 17.36
C LYS A 219 5.60 15.12 15.84
N PHE A 220 5.43 13.89 15.35
CA PHE A 220 5.31 13.61 13.91
C PHE A 220 4.15 14.39 13.30
N PHE A 221 2.96 14.30 13.91
CA PHE A 221 1.76 14.97 13.38
C PHE A 221 1.90 16.49 13.37
N ARG A 222 2.52 17.09 14.41
CA ARG A 222 2.81 18.52 14.44
C ARG A 222 3.69 18.91 13.26
N LYS A 223 4.77 18.17 13.00
CA LYS A 223 5.68 18.43 11.87
C LYS A 223 4.95 18.35 10.52
N VAL A 224 4.12 17.33 10.30
CA VAL A 224 3.33 17.21 9.06
C VAL A 224 2.33 18.36 8.91
N LEU A 225 1.65 18.75 9.99
CA LEU A 225 0.72 19.89 9.99
C LEU A 225 1.45 21.20 9.71
N ASP A 226 2.57 21.46 10.35
CA ASP A 226 3.38 22.67 10.13
C ASP A 226 3.86 22.74 8.68
N LEU A 227 4.34 21.63 8.12
CA LEU A 227 4.71 21.54 6.70
C LEU A 227 3.53 21.86 5.80
N TRP A 228 2.36 21.27 6.06
CA TRP A 228 1.17 21.51 5.26
C TRP A 228 0.67 22.96 5.36
N ILE A 229 0.61 23.55 6.56
CA ILE A 229 0.17 24.93 6.79
C ILE A 229 1.10 25.92 6.08
N ASN A 230 2.40 25.67 6.15
CA ASN A 230 3.41 26.57 5.60
C ASN A 230 3.63 26.38 4.08
N SER A 231 3.28 25.23 3.52
CA SER A 231 3.38 24.96 2.08
C SER A 231 2.59 25.96 1.24
N GLU A 232 3.08 26.33 0.05
CA GLU A 232 2.36 27.23 -0.87
C GLU A 232 1.08 26.58 -1.41
N THR A 233 1.18 25.28 -1.71
CA THR A 233 0.09 24.46 -2.20
C THR A 233 -0.14 23.26 -1.28
N PRO A 234 -1.40 22.81 -1.09
CA PRO A 234 -1.67 21.61 -0.31
C PRO A 234 -0.96 20.40 -0.91
N PHE A 235 -0.82 19.35 -0.10
CA PHE A 235 -0.26 18.08 -0.57
C PHE A 235 -0.90 17.62 -1.89
N PRO A 236 -0.08 17.21 -2.88
CA PRO A 236 -0.55 16.91 -4.22
C PRO A 236 -1.45 15.68 -4.29
N ARG A 237 -1.34 14.77 -3.33
CA ARG A 237 -2.20 13.58 -3.18
C ARG A 237 -2.94 13.57 -1.86
N GLU A 238 -4.02 12.80 -1.82
CA GLU A 238 -4.73 12.51 -0.57
C GLU A 238 -3.88 11.59 0.31
N ILE A 239 -3.74 11.94 1.58
CA ILE A 239 -2.97 11.13 2.53
C ILE A 239 -3.67 11.10 3.88
N SER A 240 -3.84 9.90 4.42
CA SER A 240 -4.46 9.65 5.72
C SER A 240 -3.45 8.99 6.64
N TYR A 241 -3.21 9.60 7.80
CA TYR A 241 -2.39 9.04 8.85
C TYR A 241 -3.28 8.61 10.00
N LEU A 242 -3.29 7.32 10.29
CA LEU A 242 -4.08 6.71 11.36
C LEU A 242 -3.14 6.37 12.50
N SER A 243 -3.49 6.76 13.71
CA SER A 243 -2.81 6.33 14.93
C SER A 243 -3.85 5.74 15.87
N ASN A 244 -3.50 4.70 16.64
CA ASN A 244 -4.37 4.21 17.72
C ASN A 244 -3.98 4.82 19.07
N ILE A 245 -3.10 5.82 19.06
CA ILE A 245 -2.58 6.43 20.28
C ILE A 245 -3.58 7.48 20.76
N ARG A 246 -4.45 7.07 21.69
CA ARG A 246 -5.32 7.97 22.46
C ARG A 246 -4.52 8.65 23.59
N ASN A 247 -3.47 9.39 23.23
CA ASN A 247 -2.64 10.11 24.19
C ASN A 247 -3.15 11.56 24.38
N GLU A 248 -2.99 12.10 25.58
CA GLU A 248 -3.29 13.48 25.94
C GLU A 248 -2.50 14.48 25.08
N GLU A 249 -1.30 14.11 24.64
CA GLU A 249 -0.50 14.88 23.67
C GLU A 249 -1.24 15.09 22.34
N MET A 250 -1.90 14.06 21.82
CA MET A 250 -2.68 14.15 20.58
C MET A 250 -3.92 15.03 20.75
N ARG A 251 -4.57 14.96 21.90
CA ARG A 251 -5.69 15.86 22.23
C ARG A 251 -5.23 17.31 22.35
N THR A 252 -4.08 17.53 22.96
CA THR A 252 -3.48 18.85 23.12
C THR A 252 -3.08 19.44 21.77
N LEU A 253 -2.38 18.67 20.93
CA LEU A 253 -2.06 19.07 19.56
C LEU A 253 -3.31 19.43 18.77
N ARG A 254 -4.38 18.64 18.87
CA ARG A 254 -5.64 18.94 18.20
C ARG A 254 -6.24 20.26 18.71
N ARG A 255 -6.29 20.49 20.02
CA ARG A 255 -6.83 21.74 20.59
C ARG A 255 -6.05 22.94 20.08
N GLU A 256 -4.72 22.87 20.09
CA GLU A 256 -3.83 23.93 19.64
C GLU A 256 -3.95 24.22 18.15
N CYS A 257 -3.92 23.19 17.29
CA CYS A 257 -3.91 23.39 15.85
C CYS A 257 -5.31 23.64 15.27
N PHE A 258 -6.34 22.98 15.81
CA PHE A 258 -7.70 23.03 15.25
C PHE A 258 -8.66 23.96 16.00
N ASN A 259 -8.28 24.50 17.17
CA ASN A 259 -9.16 25.33 18.02
C ASN A 259 -10.53 24.67 18.26
N GLY A 260 -10.53 23.36 18.52
CA GLY A 260 -11.75 22.56 18.73
C GLY A 260 -12.53 22.17 17.47
N LYS A 261 -12.13 22.66 16.29
CA LYS A 261 -12.76 22.27 15.01
C LYS A 261 -12.34 20.86 14.59
N GLU A 262 -13.13 20.25 13.71
CA GLU A 262 -12.80 18.95 13.10
C GLU A 262 -11.93 19.10 11.85
N SER A 263 -11.81 20.31 11.31
CA SER A 263 -11.06 20.52 10.08
C SER A 263 -10.49 21.92 9.91
N LEU A 264 -9.43 22.00 9.12
CA LEU A 264 -8.76 23.24 8.72
C LEU A 264 -8.70 23.31 7.20
N LEU A 265 -8.91 24.51 6.66
CA LEU A 265 -8.70 24.78 5.24
C LEU A 265 -7.27 25.28 5.03
N HIS A 266 -6.66 24.83 3.93
CA HIS A 266 -5.36 25.33 3.53
C HIS A 266 -5.45 26.81 3.16
N LYS A 267 -4.37 27.60 3.32
CA LYS A 267 -4.37 29.04 2.99
C LYS A 267 -4.74 29.32 1.53
N SER A 268 -4.41 28.40 0.62
CA SER A 268 -4.80 28.47 -0.79
C SER A 268 -6.26 28.10 -1.08
N ARG A 269 -7.02 27.66 -0.07
CA ARG A 269 -8.40 27.12 -0.16
C ARG A 269 -8.58 25.87 -1.02
N ASN A 270 -7.51 25.38 -1.64
CA ASN A 270 -7.50 24.21 -2.53
C ASN A 270 -7.21 22.90 -1.81
N GLY A 271 -7.23 22.88 -0.48
CA GLY A 271 -7.03 21.68 0.33
C GLY A 271 -7.65 21.82 1.71
N LYS A 272 -7.84 20.69 2.37
CA LYS A 272 -8.42 20.58 3.70
C LYS A 272 -7.70 19.49 4.47
N VAL A 273 -7.49 19.69 5.77
CA VAL A 273 -7.12 18.63 6.69
C VAL A 273 -8.28 18.38 7.65
N ILE A 274 -8.60 17.11 7.88
CA ILE A 274 -9.66 16.65 8.78
C ILE A 274 -9.00 15.82 9.88
N TRP A 275 -9.39 16.07 11.12
CA TRP A 275 -9.02 15.24 12.26
C TRP A 275 -10.25 14.48 12.74
N GLU A 276 -10.30 13.18 12.48
CA GLU A 276 -11.42 12.32 12.87
C GLU A 276 -11.26 11.88 14.34
N ILE A 277 -12.25 12.23 15.16
CA ILE A 277 -12.19 12.07 16.62
C ILE A 277 -12.15 10.60 17.04
N GLY A 278 -12.94 9.75 16.39
CA GLY A 278 -13.11 8.35 16.78
C GLY A 278 -11.94 7.44 16.36
N SER A 279 -11.30 7.76 15.23
CA SER A 279 -10.25 6.96 14.60
C SER A 279 -8.84 7.49 14.87
N THR A 280 -8.71 8.66 15.51
CA THR A 280 -7.43 9.38 15.66
C THR A 280 -6.68 9.48 14.33
N ALA A 281 -7.45 9.70 13.26
CA ALA A 281 -6.96 9.83 11.90
C ALA A 281 -6.82 11.30 11.50
N ILE A 282 -5.70 11.66 10.89
CA ILE A 282 -5.50 12.95 10.23
C ILE A 282 -5.48 12.72 8.73
N LYS A 283 -6.46 13.30 8.05
CA LYS A 283 -6.68 13.12 6.62
C LYS A 283 -6.50 14.44 5.87
N PHE A 284 -5.54 14.48 4.95
CA PHE A 284 -5.26 15.60 4.08
C PHE A 284 -5.89 15.34 2.71
N THR A 285 -6.77 16.23 2.26
CA THR A 285 -7.44 16.14 0.97
C THR A 285 -7.16 17.39 0.14
N ARG A 286 -7.11 17.20 -1.18
CA ARG A 286 -7.06 18.28 -2.16
C ARG A 286 -8.48 18.59 -2.61
N ASN A 287 -8.91 19.85 -2.49
CA ASN A 287 -10.14 20.30 -3.09
C ASN A 287 -9.88 20.45 -4.58
N VAL A 288 -10.24 19.42 -5.37
CA VAL A 288 -10.32 19.58 -6.81
C VAL A 288 -11.53 20.47 -7.06
N SER A 289 -11.30 21.77 -7.22
CA SER A 289 -12.34 22.70 -7.66
C SER A 289 -12.94 22.11 -8.93
N LYS A 290 -14.17 21.58 -8.85
CA LYS A 290 -14.94 21.24 -10.04
C LYS A 290 -15.02 22.54 -10.83
N LYS A 291 -14.22 22.67 -11.89
CA LYS A 291 -14.42 23.75 -12.86
C LYS A 291 -15.87 23.59 -13.29
N LYS A 292 -16.73 24.49 -12.80
CA LYS A 292 -18.08 24.61 -13.34
C LYS A 292 -17.84 24.99 -14.79
N ASP A 293 -18.07 24.04 -15.70
CA ASP A 293 -18.19 24.33 -17.12
C ASP A 293 -19.30 25.37 -17.23
N LYS A 294 -18.91 26.65 -17.26
CA LYS A 294 -19.78 27.74 -17.72
C LYS A 294 -20.02 27.46 -19.19
N LYS A 295 -20.99 26.57 -19.49
CA LYS A 295 -21.65 26.55 -20.79
C LYS A 295 -22.25 27.94 -20.96
N SER A 296 -21.55 28.76 -21.73
CA SER A 296 -22.04 29.98 -22.35
C SER A 296 -23.33 29.65 -23.09
N LYS A 297 -24.49 29.94 -22.48
CA LYS A 297 -25.73 30.18 -23.21
C LYS A 297 -25.50 31.45 -24.04
N LYS A 298 -25.06 31.29 -25.29
CA LYS A 298 -25.34 32.29 -26.33
C LYS A 298 -26.85 32.21 -26.59
N VAL A 299 -27.56 33.19 -26.06
CA VAL A 299 -28.92 33.52 -26.51
C VAL A 299 -28.72 34.27 -27.82
N ASN A 300 -29.15 33.66 -28.93
CA ASN A 300 -29.31 34.39 -30.18
C ASN A 300 -30.61 35.21 -30.05
N HIS A 301 -30.49 36.51 -30.25
CA HIS A 301 -31.60 37.37 -30.65
C HIS A 301 -31.53 37.58 -32.15
#